data_AF-A0A968X692-F1
#
_entry.id   AF-A0A968X692-F1
#
_cell.length_a   1.000
_cell.length_b   1.000
_cell.length_c   1.000
_cell.angle_alpha   90.00
_cell.angle_beta   90.00
_cell.angle_gamma   90.00
#
_symmetry.space_group_name_H-M   'P 1'
#
loop_
_entity.id
_entity.type
_entity.pdbx_description
1 polymer ?
#
loop_
_entity_poly.entity_id
_entity_poly.type
_entity_poly.pdbx_seq_one_letter_code
_entity_poly.pdbx_strand_id
1 'polypeptide(L)'
;MDIHDSPATVSSQTPLAYAPSSRNLSHTSLIPQSGSETCATCGGGSANAAPPAYVYALGKIEWRFPKQSIEKEFAQATGRTETAGQTDREAVHTVLTQRQNRYLVRQLCWVLTIEGLDTYILAPRDPADLDLLVEAVRPAPSPADVDIVIGMRGPIAPPELCNGLMLPIVVFSQIYSFDRSALIQNIPRPETIAAEQFTSAAEELFDRIMQMADNAGTTDEHRALNYCAVRYPVIYAKAAEAYGQSCSLTGMEVTQEVV
;
A
#
# COMPACT_ATOMS: atom_id res chain seq x y z
N MET A 1 46.23 -37.11 -63.70
CA MET A 1 44.79 -36.96 -63.98
C MET A 1 44.06 -37.66 -62.85
N ASP A 2 44.17 -37.21 -61.60
CA ASP A 2 43.77 -35.89 -61.08
C ASP A 2 42.36 -35.55 -61.55
N ILE A 3 41.40 -35.66 -60.63
CA ILE A 3 40.64 -34.51 -60.11
C ILE A 3 39.97 -34.96 -58.80
N HIS A 4 40.28 -34.19 -57.76
CA HIS A 4 39.68 -34.16 -56.44
C HIS A 4 38.20 -33.75 -56.51
N ASP A 5 37.38 -34.30 -55.60
CA ASP A 5 36.50 -33.44 -54.80
C ASP A 5 36.12 -34.14 -53.48
N SER A 6 36.53 -33.54 -52.36
CA SER A 6 36.12 -33.89 -51.00
C SER A 6 35.70 -32.58 -50.32
N PRO A 7 34.51 -32.51 -49.72
CA PRO A 7 33.98 -31.26 -49.22
C PRO A 7 34.68 -30.80 -47.94
N ALA A 8 34.86 -29.48 -47.92
CA ALA A 8 35.62 -28.68 -46.98
C ALA A 8 35.19 -28.85 -45.52
N THR A 9 36.21 -28.94 -44.66
CA THR A 9 36.14 -28.75 -43.21
C THR A 9 35.82 -27.29 -42.90
N VAL A 10 34.62 -27.02 -42.36
CA VAL A 10 34.27 -25.70 -41.85
C VAL A 10 34.80 -25.56 -40.43
N SER A 11 35.83 -24.71 -40.31
CA SER A 11 36.42 -24.24 -39.07
C SER A 11 35.39 -23.50 -38.21
N SER A 12 35.19 -23.97 -36.98
CA SER A 12 34.43 -23.30 -35.93
C SER A 12 35.22 -22.11 -35.40
N GLN A 13 34.97 -20.91 -35.95
CA GLN A 13 35.38 -19.65 -35.32
C GLN A 13 34.22 -19.08 -34.52
N THR A 14 34.42 -19.06 -33.21
CA THR A 14 33.62 -18.41 -32.19
C THR A 14 33.55 -16.89 -32.46
N PRO A 15 32.37 -16.28 -32.58
CA PRO A 15 32.27 -14.83 -32.51
C PRO A 15 32.45 -14.39 -31.06
N LEU A 16 33.39 -13.47 -30.86
CA LEU A 16 33.70 -12.79 -29.60
C LEU A 16 32.42 -12.27 -28.92
N ALA A 17 32.23 -12.69 -27.67
CA ALA A 17 31.20 -12.16 -26.79
C ALA A 17 31.36 -10.64 -26.65
N TYR A 18 30.40 -9.89 -27.20
CA TYR A 18 30.27 -8.46 -26.96
C TYR A 18 29.72 -8.28 -25.55
N ALA A 19 30.61 -8.01 -24.59
CA ALA A 19 30.22 -7.66 -23.24
C ALA A 19 29.50 -6.30 -23.26
N PRO A 20 28.24 -6.18 -22.81
CA PRO A 20 27.67 -4.87 -22.57
C PRO A 20 28.35 -4.25 -21.35
N SER A 21 29.02 -3.13 -21.59
CA SER A 21 29.62 -2.26 -20.58
C SER A 21 28.61 -2.01 -19.45
N SER A 22 28.97 -2.45 -18.24
CA SER A 22 28.23 -2.21 -17.01
C SER A 22 28.25 -0.70 -16.72
N ARG A 23 27.27 0.02 -17.25
CA ARG A 23 26.93 1.35 -16.74
C ARG A 23 26.44 1.14 -15.30
N ASN A 24 27.24 1.61 -14.35
CA ASN A 24 26.85 1.79 -12.97
C ASN A 24 25.47 2.49 -12.92
N LEU A 25 24.42 1.72 -12.65
CA LEU A 25 23.15 2.26 -12.20
C LEU A 25 23.37 2.71 -10.76
N SER A 26 23.81 3.96 -10.62
CA SER A 26 23.74 4.68 -9.36
C SER A 26 22.31 4.59 -8.85
N HIS A 27 22.10 3.86 -7.75
CA HIS A 27 20.88 3.93 -6.97
C HIS A 27 20.73 5.37 -6.45
N THR A 28 19.98 6.19 -7.18
CA THR A 28 19.58 7.51 -6.71
C THR A 28 18.60 7.27 -5.56
N SER A 29 19.10 7.39 -4.33
CA SER A 29 18.25 7.53 -3.15
C SER A 29 17.36 8.76 -3.39
N LEU A 30 16.04 8.56 -3.41
CA LEU A 30 15.08 9.66 -3.53
C LEU A 30 15.09 10.45 -2.22
N ILE A 31 16.01 11.40 -2.14
CA ILE A 31 15.98 12.49 -1.16
C ILE A 31 15.18 13.61 -1.84
N PRO A 32 14.19 14.24 -1.17
CA PRO A 32 13.45 15.34 -1.78
C PRO A 32 14.41 16.53 -2.03
N GLN A 33 14.72 16.81 -3.30
CA GLN A 33 15.45 18.00 -3.71
C GLN A 33 14.48 19.02 -4.30
N SER A 34 14.30 20.13 -3.58
CA SER A 34 13.80 21.38 -4.13
C SER A 34 14.84 21.93 -5.11
N GLY A 35 14.48 22.05 -6.38
CA GLY A 35 15.37 22.59 -7.41
C GLY A 35 15.57 24.09 -7.28
N SER A 36 16.83 24.53 -7.31
CA SER A 36 17.25 25.69 -8.09
C SER A 36 18.75 25.56 -8.38
N GLU A 37 19.11 25.41 -9.65
CA GLU A 37 20.48 25.60 -10.09
C GLU A 37 20.87 27.07 -9.90
N THR A 38 21.78 27.35 -8.96
CA THR A 38 22.93 28.27 -9.12
C THR A 38 23.85 28.07 -7.92
N CYS A 39 25.14 27.86 -8.20
CA CYS A 39 26.16 27.58 -7.19
C CYS A 39 26.81 28.90 -6.71
N ALA A 40 27.02 29.02 -5.39
CA ALA A 40 28.30 29.37 -4.73
C ALA A 40 28.10 30.25 -3.48
N THR A 41 28.79 29.84 -2.42
CA THR A 41 29.13 30.57 -1.19
C THR A 41 28.33 30.19 0.05
N CYS A 42 29.05 29.49 0.93
CA CYS A 42 28.78 29.17 2.32
C CYS A 42 28.06 30.29 3.10
N GLY A 43 26.93 29.93 3.71
CA GLY A 43 26.23 30.76 4.69
C GLY A 43 24.94 30.07 5.13
N GLY A 44 24.91 29.58 6.37
CA GLY A 44 23.79 28.82 6.91
C GLY A 44 22.45 29.54 6.77
N GLY A 45 21.49 28.82 6.19
CA GLY A 45 20.08 29.10 6.29
C GLY A 45 19.39 27.76 6.47
N SER A 46 19.10 27.39 7.72
CA SER A 46 18.14 26.34 8.01
C SER A 46 16.82 26.79 7.40
N ALA A 47 16.55 26.38 6.17
CA ALA A 47 15.23 26.53 5.57
C ALA A 47 14.28 25.80 6.51
N ASN A 48 13.38 26.55 7.13
CA ASN A 48 12.33 26.03 7.99
C ASN A 48 11.62 24.91 7.23
N ALA A 49 12.00 23.67 7.48
CA ALA A 49 11.32 22.51 6.95
C ALA A 49 9.91 22.59 7.52
N ALA A 50 8.91 22.75 6.63
CA ALA A 50 7.52 22.66 7.03
C ALA A 50 7.34 21.37 7.85
N PRO A 51 6.57 21.40 8.95
CA PRO A 51 6.39 20.22 9.78
C PRO A 51 5.90 19.05 8.91
N PRO A 52 6.38 17.83 9.16
CA PRO A 52 5.99 16.67 8.38
C PRO A 52 4.47 16.48 8.42
N ALA A 53 3.86 16.35 7.23
CA ALA A 53 2.43 16.10 7.11
C ALA A 53 2.17 14.61 7.31
N TYR A 54 1.71 14.22 8.51
CA TYR A 54 1.38 12.83 8.80
C TYR A 54 0.01 12.41 8.25
N VAL A 55 -0.11 11.14 7.89
CA VAL A 55 -1.34 10.51 7.42
C VAL A 55 -1.64 9.31 8.30
N TYR A 56 -2.90 9.23 8.74
CA TYR A 56 -3.51 8.03 9.29
C TYR A 56 -4.84 7.85 8.57
N ALA A 57 -4.86 7.02 7.52
CA ALA A 57 -6.01 6.88 6.64
C ALA A 57 -6.54 5.44 6.66
N LEU A 58 -7.86 5.31 6.55
CA LEU A 58 -8.56 4.04 6.38
C LEU A 58 -9.07 3.97 4.95
N GLY A 59 -8.97 2.80 4.33
CA GLY A 59 -9.44 2.62 2.96
C GLY A 59 -9.13 1.23 2.45
N LYS A 60 -8.92 1.12 1.14
CA LYS A 60 -8.51 -0.12 0.47
C LYS A 60 -7.32 0.09 -0.43
N ILE A 61 -6.35 -0.81 -0.32
CA ILE A 61 -5.17 -0.79 -1.15
C ILE A 61 -5.43 -1.59 -2.42
N GLU A 62 -5.30 -0.90 -3.55
CA GLU A 62 -5.37 -1.50 -4.88
C GLU A 62 -4.02 -1.36 -5.58
N TRP A 63 -3.74 -2.27 -6.51
CA TRP A 63 -2.56 -2.21 -7.36
C TRP A 63 -2.93 -1.85 -8.80
N ARG A 64 -2.02 -1.18 -9.48
CA ARG A 64 -2.15 -0.82 -10.90
C ARG A 64 -0.84 -1.07 -11.63
N PHE A 65 -0.93 -1.44 -12.90
CA PHE A 65 0.23 -1.49 -13.77
C PHE A 65 0.56 -0.07 -14.25
N PRO A 66 1.74 0.48 -13.90
CA PRO A 66 2.09 1.83 -14.34
C PRO A 66 2.46 1.88 -15.84
N LYS A 67 2.86 0.74 -16.42
CA LYS A 67 3.29 0.62 -17.82
C LYS A 67 2.92 -0.76 -18.36
N GLN A 68 2.62 -0.82 -19.66
CA GLN A 68 2.33 -2.09 -20.37
C GLN A 68 3.50 -3.09 -20.31
N SER A 69 4.75 -2.62 -20.21
CA SER A 69 5.91 -3.52 -20.04
C SER A 69 5.83 -4.33 -18.75
N ILE A 70 5.32 -3.72 -17.66
CA ILE A 70 5.19 -4.38 -16.36
C ILE A 70 4.01 -5.35 -16.38
N GLU A 71 2.91 -4.98 -17.02
CA GLU A 71 1.76 -5.86 -17.24
C GLU A 71 2.16 -7.14 -18.01
N LYS A 72 2.95 -6.99 -19.08
CA LYS A 72 3.47 -8.13 -19.86
C LYS A 72 4.42 -9.01 -19.04
N GLU A 73 5.30 -8.42 -18.25
CA GLU A 73 6.20 -9.17 -17.38
C GLU A 73 5.43 -9.92 -16.30
N PHE A 74 4.41 -9.29 -15.71
CA PHE A 74 3.52 -9.93 -14.76
C PHE A 74 2.79 -11.12 -15.41
N ALA A 75 2.26 -10.97 -16.62
CA ALA A 75 1.63 -12.06 -17.37
C ALA A 75 2.60 -13.23 -17.63
N GLN A 76 3.88 -12.94 -17.90
CA GLN A 76 4.92 -13.97 -18.03
C GLN A 76 5.21 -14.68 -16.69
N ALA A 77 5.24 -13.95 -15.58
CA ALA A 77 5.42 -14.53 -14.25
C ALA A 77 4.23 -15.43 -13.85
N THR A 78 3.01 -15.02 -14.18
CA THR A 78 1.80 -15.85 -14.02
C THR A 78 1.91 -17.13 -14.83
N GLY A 79 2.35 -17.07 -16.09
CA GLY A 79 2.52 -18.26 -16.94
C GLY A 79 3.58 -19.26 -16.45
N ARG A 80 4.48 -18.85 -15.54
CA ARG A 80 5.48 -19.73 -14.89
C ARG A 80 4.97 -20.31 -13.56
N THR A 81 3.84 -19.84 -13.07
CA THR A 81 3.26 -20.20 -11.77
C THR A 81 2.02 -21.06 -12.00
N GLU A 82 1.79 -22.06 -11.14
CA GLU A 82 0.55 -22.84 -11.19
C GLU A 82 -0.62 -22.02 -10.63
N THR A 83 -1.30 -21.28 -11.50
CA THR A 83 -2.51 -20.50 -11.17
C THR A 83 -3.77 -21.07 -11.82
N ALA A 84 -3.72 -22.34 -12.26
CA ALA A 84 -4.85 -22.99 -12.91
C ALA A 84 -6.05 -23.12 -11.94
N GLY A 85 -7.23 -22.66 -12.36
CA GLY A 85 -8.45 -22.68 -11.55
C GLY A 85 -8.54 -21.57 -10.49
N GLN A 86 -7.56 -20.67 -10.42
CA GLN A 86 -7.62 -19.49 -9.57
C GLN A 86 -8.35 -18.34 -10.27
N THR A 87 -9.01 -17.48 -9.49
CA THR A 87 -9.48 -16.17 -9.95
C THR A 87 -8.30 -15.24 -10.22
N ASP A 88 -8.54 -14.14 -10.93
CA ASP A 88 -7.49 -13.15 -11.24
C ASP A 88 -6.81 -12.60 -9.97
N ARG A 89 -7.57 -12.32 -8.89
CA ARG A 89 -6.97 -11.83 -7.63
C ARG A 89 -6.18 -12.90 -6.90
N GLU A 90 -6.66 -14.14 -6.87
CA GLU A 90 -5.92 -15.27 -6.28
C GLU A 90 -4.60 -15.52 -7.04
N ALA A 91 -4.63 -15.43 -8.38
CA ALA A 91 -3.44 -15.54 -9.21
C ALA A 91 -2.45 -14.41 -8.90
N VAL A 92 -2.93 -13.17 -8.75
CA VAL A 92 -2.08 -12.04 -8.36
C VAL A 92 -1.45 -12.25 -6.99
N HIS A 93 -2.24 -12.59 -5.98
CA HIS A 93 -1.72 -12.87 -4.66
C HIS A 93 -0.65 -13.98 -4.69
N THR A 94 -0.93 -15.08 -5.40
CA THR A 94 -0.01 -16.22 -5.54
C THR A 94 1.31 -15.79 -6.20
N VAL A 95 1.26 -15.01 -7.27
CA VAL A 95 2.44 -14.53 -8.00
C VAL A 95 3.25 -13.55 -7.14
N LEU A 96 2.60 -12.58 -6.48
CA LEU A 96 3.28 -11.53 -5.71
C LEU A 96 3.85 -12.04 -4.38
N THR A 97 3.28 -13.09 -3.80
CA THR A 97 3.79 -13.75 -2.59
C THR A 97 5.15 -14.43 -2.82
N GLN A 98 5.45 -14.84 -4.05
CA GLN A 98 6.72 -15.50 -4.35
C GLN A 98 7.88 -14.51 -4.24
N ARG A 99 8.88 -14.84 -3.41
CA ARG A 99 10.07 -14.01 -3.19
C ARG A 99 10.81 -13.64 -4.49
N GLN A 100 10.83 -14.54 -5.47
CA GLN A 100 11.45 -14.30 -6.79
C GLN A 100 10.79 -13.16 -7.58
N ASN A 101 9.52 -12.87 -7.29
CA ASN A 101 8.72 -11.85 -7.96
C ASN A 101 8.67 -10.53 -7.17
N ARG A 102 9.47 -10.36 -6.09
CA ARG A 102 9.48 -9.13 -5.28
C ARG A 102 9.77 -7.86 -6.10
N TYR A 103 10.49 -8.00 -7.22
CA TYR A 103 10.72 -6.89 -8.14
C TYR A 103 9.43 -6.37 -8.79
N LEU A 104 8.41 -7.23 -8.99
CA LEU A 104 7.09 -6.84 -9.50
C LEU A 104 6.36 -5.99 -8.47
N VAL A 105 6.35 -6.41 -7.20
CA VAL A 105 5.75 -5.65 -6.09
C VAL A 105 6.31 -4.22 -6.06
N ARG A 106 7.62 -4.06 -6.27
CA ARG A 106 8.28 -2.75 -6.35
C ARG A 106 7.87 -1.91 -7.57
N GLN A 107 7.50 -2.56 -8.67
CA GLN A 107 7.19 -1.89 -9.95
C GLN A 107 5.70 -1.66 -10.15
N LEU A 108 4.83 -2.27 -9.35
CA LEU A 108 3.41 -1.93 -9.33
C LEU A 108 3.20 -0.55 -8.71
N CYS A 109 2.18 0.15 -9.20
CA CYS A 109 1.69 1.33 -8.52
C CYS A 109 0.66 0.89 -7.48
N TRP A 110 0.89 1.29 -6.23
CA TRP A 110 0.00 1.00 -5.11
C TRP A 110 -0.81 2.23 -4.79
N VAL A 111 -2.12 2.09 -4.71
CA VAL A 111 -3.06 3.20 -4.54
C VAL A 111 -3.95 2.89 -3.34
N LEU A 112 -4.00 3.82 -2.39
CA LEU A 112 -5.04 3.81 -1.36
C LEU A 112 -6.29 4.49 -1.92
N THR A 113 -7.39 3.75 -1.91
CA THR A 113 -8.72 4.23 -2.26
C THR A 113 -9.53 4.44 -0.97
N ILE A 114 -10.23 5.57 -0.87
CA ILE A 114 -11.12 5.91 0.24
C ILE A 114 -12.49 6.18 -0.37
N GLU A 115 -13.53 5.46 0.05
CA GLU A 115 -14.86 5.49 -0.60
C GLU A 115 -14.82 5.22 -2.11
N GLY A 116 -13.91 4.34 -2.54
CA GLY A 116 -13.71 4.03 -3.96
C GLY A 116 -13.04 5.14 -4.78
N LEU A 117 -12.58 6.22 -4.13
CA LEU A 117 -11.83 7.30 -4.77
C LEU A 117 -10.33 7.13 -4.53
N ASP A 118 -9.56 7.14 -5.62
CA ASP A 118 -8.10 7.12 -5.55
C ASP A 118 -7.60 8.36 -4.80
N THR A 119 -6.99 8.16 -3.62
CA THR A 119 -6.62 9.27 -2.73
C THR A 119 -5.12 9.42 -2.58
N TYR A 120 -4.38 8.31 -2.43
CA TYR A 120 -2.92 8.34 -2.27
C TYR A 120 -2.22 7.30 -3.10
N ILE A 121 -1.01 7.62 -3.55
CA ILE A 121 -0.06 6.64 -4.06
C ILE A 121 0.84 6.21 -2.91
N LEU A 122 0.98 4.90 -2.69
CA LEU A 122 1.75 4.35 -1.58
C LEU A 122 3.17 4.03 -2.03
N ALA A 123 4.14 4.48 -1.24
CA ALA A 123 5.54 4.14 -1.40
C ALA A 123 6.10 3.63 -0.06
N PRO A 124 6.80 2.49 -0.02
CA PRO A 124 7.40 2.01 1.21
C PRO A 124 8.52 2.95 1.65
N ARG A 125 8.63 3.16 2.97
CA ARG A 125 9.78 3.87 3.55
C ARG A 125 11.05 3.03 3.46
N ASP A 126 10.95 1.73 3.77
CA ASP A 126 12.05 0.76 3.65
C ASP A 126 11.70 -0.33 2.62
N PRO A 127 12.64 -0.77 1.76
CA PRO A 127 12.40 -1.91 0.86
C PRO A 127 11.92 -3.20 1.54
N ALA A 128 12.19 -3.39 2.84
CA ALA A 128 11.65 -4.47 3.65
C ALA A 128 10.12 -4.42 3.75
N ASP A 129 9.53 -3.23 3.74
CA ASP A 129 8.09 -2.99 3.93
C ASP A 129 7.24 -3.34 2.70
N LEU A 130 7.85 -3.81 1.60
CA LEU A 130 7.11 -4.27 0.41
C LEU A 130 6.17 -5.44 0.74
N ASP A 131 6.50 -6.26 1.74
CA ASP A 131 5.66 -7.41 2.12
C ASP A 131 4.31 -6.94 2.69
N LEU A 132 4.26 -5.76 3.33
CA LEU A 132 3.01 -5.17 3.83
C LEU A 132 2.03 -4.83 2.70
N LEU A 133 2.52 -4.52 1.50
CA LEU A 133 1.67 -4.29 0.32
C LEU A 133 1.14 -5.60 -0.23
N VAL A 134 1.92 -6.68 -0.15
CA VAL A 134 1.48 -8.02 -0.57
C VAL A 134 0.39 -8.54 0.38
N GLU A 135 0.52 -8.32 1.69
CA GLU A 135 -0.51 -8.66 2.68
C GLU A 135 -1.86 -7.98 2.41
N ALA A 136 -1.84 -6.78 1.82
CA ALA A 136 -3.06 -6.09 1.43
C ALA A 136 -3.75 -6.69 0.18
N VAL A 137 -3.04 -7.49 -0.62
CA VAL A 137 -3.58 -8.21 -1.79
C VAL A 137 -4.36 -9.45 -1.31
N ARG A 138 -5.53 -9.24 -0.71
CA ARG A 138 -6.37 -10.37 -0.28
C ARG A 138 -6.88 -11.17 -1.49
N PRO A 139 -6.81 -12.53 -1.47
CA PRO A 139 -7.31 -13.37 -2.55
C PRO A 139 -8.83 -13.24 -2.77
N ALA A 140 -9.59 -13.13 -1.67
CA ALA A 140 -11.05 -13.00 -1.68
C ALA A 140 -11.47 -11.80 -0.81
N PRO A 141 -11.30 -10.56 -1.28
CA PRO A 141 -11.60 -9.38 -0.49
C PRO A 141 -13.11 -9.18 -0.32
N SER A 142 -13.53 -8.75 0.86
CA SER A 142 -14.89 -8.29 1.15
C SER A 142 -15.01 -6.77 0.96
N PRO A 143 -16.21 -6.27 0.59
CA PRO A 143 -16.52 -4.85 0.67
C PRO A 143 -16.23 -4.21 2.04
N ALA A 144 -16.27 -5.00 3.11
CA ALA A 144 -16.09 -4.51 4.47
C ALA A 144 -14.65 -4.58 5.00
N ASP A 145 -13.70 -5.13 4.23
CA ASP A 145 -12.30 -5.16 4.65
C ASP A 145 -11.69 -3.77 4.65
N VAL A 146 -10.75 -3.55 5.56
CA VAL A 146 -10.12 -2.25 5.78
C VAL A 146 -8.60 -2.38 5.80
N ASP A 147 -7.94 -1.46 5.09
CA ASP A 147 -6.52 -1.25 5.12
C ASP A 147 -6.23 0.09 5.81
N ILE A 148 -5.39 0.05 6.85
CA ILE A 148 -4.95 1.21 7.61
C ILE A 148 -3.57 1.60 7.13
N VAL A 149 -3.41 2.81 6.61
CA VAL A 149 -2.13 3.34 6.13
C VAL A 149 -1.64 4.43 7.07
N ILE A 150 -0.44 4.26 7.60
CA ILE A 150 0.22 5.22 8.49
C ILE A 150 1.56 5.64 7.88
N GLY A 151 1.73 6.94 7.67
CA GLY A 151 2.93 7.45 7.03
C GLY A 151 3.05 8.96 6.98
N MET A 152 3.95 9.41 6.13
CA MET A 152 4.17 10.83 5.84
C MET A 152 3.72 11.13 4.41
N ARG A 153 2.90 12.18 4.26
CA ARG A 153 2.51 12.72 2.97
C ARG A 153 3.67 13.49 2.36
N GLY A 154 4.12 13.01 1.22
CA GLY A 154 5.08 13.66 0.34
C GLY A 154 4.42 14.51 -0.74
N PRO A 155 5.18 14.86 -1.80
CA PRO A 155 4.68 15.64 -2.92
C PRO A 155 3.66 14.85 -3.76
N ILE A 156 3.02 15.55 -4.71
CA ILE A 156 2.19 14.93 -5.73
C ILE A 156 3.09 14.09 -6.66
N ALA A 157 2.69 12.85 -6.91
CA ALA A 157 3.41 11.94 -7.79
C ALA A 157 3.43 12.48 -9.22
N PRO A 158 4.58 12.37 -9.92
CA PRO A 158 4.64 12.68 -11.33
C PRO A 158 3.84 11.63 -12.14
N PRO A 159 3.27 11.99 -13.30
CA PRO A 159 2.38 11.11 -14.06
C PRO A 159 3.04 9.80 -14.51
N GLU A 160 4.36 9.76 -14.64
CA GLU A 160 5.10 8.56 -15.07
C GLU A 160 5.13 7.45 -14.02
N LEU A 161 4.82 7.78 -12.75
CA LEU A 161 4.89 6.83 -11.63
C LEU A 161 3.69 5.87 -11.65
N CYS A 162 2.51 6.34 -12.05
CA CYS A 162 1.26 5.58 -11.93
C CYS A 162 0.31 5.79 -13.13
N ASN A 163 0.80 5.63 -14.36
CA ASN A 163 -0.01 5.69 -15.59
C ASN A 163 -0.86 6.97 -15.72
N GLY A 164 -0.28 8.13 -15.43
CA GLY A 164 -0.94 9.44 -15.50
C GLY A 164 -1.66 9.86 -14.22
N LEU A 165 -1.76 8.99 -13.21
CA LEU A 165 -2.39 9.32 -11.93
C LEU A 165 -1.49 10.25 -11.11
N MET A 166 -1.97 11.46 -10.84
CA MET A 166 -1.27 12.49 -10.06
C MET A 166 -1.93 12.66 -8.70
N LEU A 167 -1.46 11.90 -7.72
CA LEU A 167 -1.94 11.95 -6.33
C LEU A 167 -0.78 12.17 -5.36
N PRO A 168 -1.03 12.69 -4.15
CA PRO A 168 0.01 12.78 -3.13
C PRO A 168 0.60 11.40 -2.83
N ILE A 169 1.92 11.33 -2.72
CA ILE A 169 2.61 10.12 -2.30
C ILE A 169 2.51 10.03 -0.78
N VAL A 170 2.12 8.88 -0.24
CA VAL A 170 2.28 8.56 1.16
C VAL A 170 3.45 7.59 1.29
N VAL A 171 4.52 8.08 1.92
CA VAL A 171 5.64 7.24 2.34
C VAL A 171 5.21 6.55 3.62
N PHE A 172 4.71 5.32 3.48
CA PHE A 172 4.16 4.57 4.61
C PHE A 172 5.28 3.94 5.44
N SER A 173 5.04 3.88 6.74
CA SER A 173 5.87 3.14 7.70
C SER A 173 5.17 1.91 8.27
N GLN A 174 3.84 1.87 8.17
CA GLN A 174 3.01 0.78 8.66
C GLN A 174 1.77 0.66 7.77
N ILE A 175 1.39 -0.57 7.47
CA ILE A 175 0.10 -0.93 6.88
C ILE A 175 -0.47 -2.05 7.75
N TYR A 176 -1.75 -1.97 8.06
CA TYR A 176 -2.48 -3.07 8.68
C TYR A 176 -3.70 -3.38 7.83
N SER A 177 -3.84 -4.64 7.45
CA SER A 177 -4.93 -5.13 6.62
C SER A 177 -5.78 -6.06 7.45
N PHE A 178 -7.08 -5.75 7.56
CA PHE A 178 -8.00 -6.51 8.39
C PHE A 178 -9.25 -6.90 7.61
N ASP A 179 -9.63 -8.17 7.75
CA ASP A 179 -11.00 -8.59 7.48
C ASP A 179 -11.89 -8.06 8.59
N ARG A 180 -13.07 -7.53 8.27
CA ARG A 180 -14.00 -6.97 9.28
C ARG A 180 -14.28 -7.97 10.41
N SER A 181 -14.57 -9.22 10.06
CA SER A 181 -14.87 -10.27 11.03
C SER A 181 -13.68 -10.55 11.96
N ALA A 182 -12.46 -10.61 11.40
CA ALA A 182 -11.24 -10.80 12.17
C ALA A 182 -10.98 -9.62 13.11
N LEU A 183 -11.20 -8.39 12.66
CA LEU A 183 -11.08 -7.21 13.50
C LEU A 183 -12.00 -7.30 14.71
N ILE A 184 -13.31 -7.51 14.48
CA ILE A 184 -14.33 -7.57 15.54
C ILE A 184 -14.04 -8.68 16.55
N GLN A 185 -13.63 -9.87 16.08
CA GLN A 185 -13.31 -11.00 16.97
C GLN A 185 -12.11 -10.75 17.87
N ASN A 186 -11.16 -9.89 17.46
CA ASN A 186 -9.98 -9.55 18.23
C ASN A 186 -10.20 -8.37 19.19
N ILE A 187 -11.38 -7.72 19.17
CA ILE A 187 -11.69 -6.65 20.11
C ILE A 187 -11.90 -7.26 21.50
N PRO A 188 -11.16 -6.82 22.53
CA PRO A 188 -11.34 -7.31 23.89
C PRO A 188 -12.78 -7.09 24.38
N ARG A 189 -13.50 -8.18 24.61
CA ARG A 189 -14.86 -8.17 25.15
C ARG A 189 -14.83 -8.00 26.67
N PRO A 190 -15.61 -7.06 27.24
CA PRO A 190 -15.85 -6.99 28.68
C PRO A 190 -16.57 -8.25 29.20
N GLU A 191 -16.12 -8.82 30.32
CA GLU A 191 -16.72 -10.03 30.91
C GLU A 191 -18.19 -9.87 31.28
N THR A 192 -18.62 -8.63 31.56
CA THR A 192 -19.98 -8.27 31.99
C THR A 192 -21.01 -8.28 30.86
N ILE A 193 -20.60 -8.36 29.58
CA ILE A 193 -21.48 -8.26 28.41
C ILE A 193 -21.50 -9.61 27.69
N ALA A 194 -22.68 -10.12 27.34
CA ALA A 194 -22.81 -11.37 26.59
C ALA A 194 -22.10 -11.29 25.22
N ALA A 195 -21.49 -12.39 24.77
CA ALA A 195 -20.67 -12.40 23.56
C ALA A 195 -21.44 -11.99 22.29
N GLU A 196 -22.65 -12.51 22.11
CA GLU A 196 -23.51 -12.17 20.97
C GLU A 196 -23.88 -10.68 20.99
N GLN A 197 -24.30 -10.17 22.15
CA GLN A 197 -24.65 -8.76 22.32
C GLN A 197 -23.45 -7.83 22.04
N PHE A 198 -22.27 -8.19 22.53
CA PHE A 198 -21.05 -7.43 22.26
C PHE A 198 -20.71 -7.44 20.77
N THR A 199 -20.82 -8.60 20.11
CA THR A 199 -20.52 -8.75 18.68
C THR A 199 -21.45 -7.85 17.86
N SER A 200 -22.76 -7.92 18.07
CA SER A 200 -23.72 -7.08 17.34
C SER A 200 -23.49 -5.58 17.56
N ALA A 201 -23.22 -5.17 18.81
CA ALA A 201 -22.94 -3.77 19.11
C ALA A 201 -21.61 -3.30 18.50
N ALA A 202 -20.58 -4.14 18.51
CA ALA A 202 -19.29 -3.83 17.92
C ALA A 202 -19.35 -3.74 16.40
N GLU A 203 -20.11 -4.62 15.77
CA GLU A 203 -20.39 -4.61 14.33
C GLU A 203 -21.10 -3.32 13.91
N GLU A 204 -22.20 -2.97 14.58
CA GLU A 204 -22.94 -1.73 14.29
C GLU A 204 -22.06 -0.50 14.51
N LEU A 205 -21.29 -0.46 15.61
CA LEU A 205 -20.38 0.64 15.87
C LEU A 205 -19.31 0.75 14.78
N PHE A 206 -18.68 -0.36 14.41
CA PHE A 206 -17.64 -0.36 13.39
C PHE A 206 -18.17 0.15 12.05
N ASP A 207 -19.34 -0.35 11.61
CA ASP A 207 -19.93 0.07 10.33
C ASP A 207 -20.26 1.57 10.33
N ARG A 208 -20.80 2.09 11.43
CA ARG A 208 -21.06 3.53 11.59
C ARG A 208 -19.77 4.34 11.60
N ILE A 209 -18.75 3.89 12.33
CA ILE A 209 -17.48 4.63 12.40
C ILE A 209 -16.78 4.59 11.05
N MET A 210 -16.82 3.49 10.29
CA MET A 210 -16.25 3.45 8.94
C MET A 210 -16.89 4.53 8.05
N GLN A 211 -18.23 4.63 8.02
CA GLN A 211 -18.92 5.70 7.28
C GLN A 211 -18.57 7.13 7.75
N MET A 212 -18.17 7.29 9.01
CA MET A 212 -17.74 8.59 9.54
C MET A 212 -16.24 8.85 9.31
N ALA A 213 -15.46 7.79 9.17
CA ALA A 213 -14.02 7.79 8.96
C ALA A 213 -13.62 7.91 7.48
N ASP A 214 -14.58 8.24 6.61
CA ASP A 214 -14.42 8.52 5.19
C ASP A 214 -13.71 9.85 4.96
N ASN A 215 -12.45 9.91 5.37
CA ASN A 215 -11.66 11.11 5.40
C ASN A 215 -10.22 10.83 4.96
N ALA A 216 -9.54 11.89 4.52
CA ALA A 216 -8.18 11.76 3.98
C ALA A 216 -7.10 11.45 5.04
N GLY A 217 -7.42 11.42 6.33
CA GLY A 217 -6.44 11.11 7.37
C GLY A 217 -5.35 12.16 7.57
N THR A 218 -5.49 13.39 7.04
CA THR A 218 -4.43 14.42 7.06
C THR A 218 -4.52 15.42 8.20
N THR A 219 -5.71 15.69 8.73
CA THR A 219 -5.89 16.63 9.85
C THR A 219 -5.82 15.90 11.17
N ASP A 220 -5.64 16.62 12.27
CA ASP A 220 -5.52 16.02 13.60
C ASP A 220 -6.84 15.33 13.99
N GLU A 221 -7.98 15.92 13.62
CA GLU A 221 -9.31 15.37 13.82
C GLU A 221 -9.51 14.07 13.05
N HIS A 222 -9.14 14.05 11.78
CA HIS A 222 -9.19 12.87 10.92
C HIS A 222 -8.34 11.73 11.50
N ARG A 223 -7.10 12.02 11.90
CA ARG A 223 -6.21 11.02 12.48
C ARG A 223 -6.73 10.49 13.81
N ALA A 224 -7.30 11.35 14.66
CA ALA A 224 -7.90 10.95 15.93
C ALA A 224 -9.12 10.03 15.72
N LEU A 225 -10.02 10.39 14.79
CA LEU A 225 -11.19 9.60 14.46
C LEU A 225 -10.79 8.22 13.92
N ASN A 226 -9.88 8.18 12.95
CA ASN A 226 -9.42 6.94 12.33
C ASN A 226 -8.68 6.05 13.34
N TYR A 227 -7.90 6.63 14.25
CA TYR A 227 -7.26 5.89 15.33
C TYR A 227 -8.29 5.27 16.30
N CYS A 228 -9.28 6.05 16.71
CA CYS A 228 -10.35 5.57 17.60
C CYS A 228 -11.11 4.40 16.97
N ALA A 229 -11.38 4.49 15.66
CA ALA A 229 -12.08 3.46 14.91
C ALA A 229 -11.42 2.07 15.02
N VAL A 230 -10.10 1.99 14.90
CA VAL A 230 -9.41 0.70 14.69
C VAL A 230 -8.47 0.32 15.82
N ARG A 231 -8.06 1.24 16.70
CA ARG A 231 -7.06 1.00 17.75
C ARG A 231 -7.49 1.34 19.17
N TYR A 232 -8.70 1.85 19.37
CA TYR A 232 -9.14 2.23 20.71
C TYR A 232 -10.31 1.34 21.19
N PRO A 233 -10.04 0.12 21.71
CA PRO A 233 -11.09 -0.86 22.03
C PRO A 233 -12.10 -0.38 23.08
N VAL A 234 -11.76 0.64 23.87
CA VAL A 234 -12.63 1.20 24.91
C VAL A 234 -13.95 1.74 24.32
N ILE A 235 -13.95 2.27 23.10
CA ILE A 235 -15.20 2.77 22.48
C ILE A 235 -16.18 1.64 22.19
N TYR A 236 -15.68 0.44 21.87
CA TYR A 236 -16.51 -0.74 21.61
C TYR A 236 -17.16 -1.25 22.90
N ALA A 237 -16.39 -1.29 23.99
CA ALA A 237 -16.94 -1.62 25.30
C ALA A 237 -18.03 -0.62 25.72
N LYS A 238 -17.78 0.69 25.56
CA LYS A 238 -18.74 1.74 25.93
C LYS A 238 -19.98 1.75 25.05
N ALA A 239 -19.82 1.53 23.74
CA ALA A 239 -20.95 1.40 22.84
C ALA A 239 -21.80 0.17 23.19
N ALA A 240 -21.18 -0.97 23.51
CA ALA A 240 -21.91 -2.17 23.92
C ALA A 240 -22.68 -1.99 25.24
N GLU A 241 -22.11 -1.28 26.23
CA GLU A 241 -22.81 -0.89 27.46
C GLU A 241 -24.04 -0.02 27.16
N ALA A 242 -23.88 1.01 26.33
CA ALA A 242 -24.96 1.92 25.94
C ALA A 242 -26.04 1.22 25.10
N TYR A 243 -25.64 0.32 24.20
CA TYR A 243 -26.55 -0.51 23.41
C TYR A 243 -27.42 -1.41 24.29
N GLY A 244 -26.85 -1.98 25.36
CA GLY A 244 -27.61 -2.72 26.38
C GLY A 244 -28.64 -1.89 27.13
N GLN A 245 -28.54 -0.56 27.09
CA GLN A 245 -29.49 0.40 27.64
C GLN A 245 -30.44 0.97 26.56
N SER A 246 -30.49 0.34 25.39
CA SER A 246 -31.30 0.78 24.23
C SER A 246 -30.87 2.15 23.68
N CYS A 247 -29.61 2.54 23.85
CA CYS A 247 -29.04 3.71 23.19
C CYS A 247 -28.39 3.33 21.85
N SER A 248 -28.34 4.28 20.91
CA SER A 248 -27.64 4.14 19.63
C SER A 248 -26.70 5.32 19.40
N LEU A 249 -25.62 5.09 18.66
CA LEU A 249 -24.69 6.16 18.28
C LEU A 249 -25.35 7.08 17.26
N THR A 250 -25.54 8.35 17.60
CA THR A 250 -26.15 9.36 16.70
C THR A 250 -25.13 10.28 16.03
N GLY A 251 -23.93 10.39 16.59
CA GLY A 251 -22.87 11.22 16.06
C GLY A 251 -21.59 11.13 16.89
N MET A 252 -20.52 11.71 16.36
CA MET A 252 -19.22 11.83 17.02
C MET A 252 -18.71 13.24 16.76
N GLU A 253 -18.18 13.85 17.80
CA GLU A 253 -17.57 15.17 17.73
C GLU A 253 -16.12 15.05 18.21
N VAL A 254 -15.21 15.63 17.46
CA VAL A 254 -13.79 15.70 17.83
C VAL A 254 -13.51 17.12 18.28
N THR A 255 -13.21 17.30 19.56
CA THR A 255 -12.84 18.58 20.13
C THR A 255 -11.37 18.58 20.51
N GLN A 256 -10.71 19.72 20.32
CA GLN A 256 -9.35 19.90 20.78
C GLN A 256 -9.36 20.19 22.28
N GLU A 257 -8.56 19.46 23.04
CA GLU A 257 -8.35 19.75 24.45
C GLU A 257 -7.49 21.02 24.57
N VAL A 258 -8.11 22.12 25.00
CA VAL A 258 -7.39 23.35 25.33
C VAL A 258 -6.87 23.20 26.76
N VAL A 259 -5.60 22.83 26.88
CA VAL A 259 -4.88 22.74 28.16
C VAL A 259 -4.36 24.11 28.57
#